data_AF-A0A8S3EWR0-F1
#
_entry.id   AF-A0A8S3EWR0-F1
#
_cell.length_a   1.000
_cell.length_b   1.000
_cell.length_c   1.000
_cell.angle_alpha   90.00
_cell.angle_beta   90.00
_cell.angle_gamma   90.00
#
_symmetry.space_group_name_H-M   'P 1'
#
loop_
_entity.id
_entity.type
_entity.pdbx_description
1 polymer ?
#
loop_
_entity_poly.entity_id
_entity_poly.type
_entity_poly.pdbx_seq_one_letter_code
_entity_poly.pdbx_strand_id
1 'polypeptide(L)' 'MIGMDYSGPFPITSQGNKYVLAITDYFTKWVIAIPTEKQNAQTTAEVL' A
#
# COMPACT_ATOMS: atom_id res chain seq x y z
N MET A 1 0.15 -15.59 -8.32
CA MET A 1 0.54 -14.26 -8.84
C MET A 1 0.13 -13.25 -7.79
N ILE A 2 1.01 -12.30 -7.46
CA ILE A 2 0.68 -11.20 -6.56
C ILE A 2 0.44 -9.95 -7.41
N GLY A 3 -0.64 -9.23 -7.11
CA GLY A 3 -0.89 -7.89 -7.63
C GLY A 3 -0.57 -6.85 -6.55
N MET A 4 0.03 -5.74 -6.94
CA MET A 4 0.30 -4.61 -6.05
C MET A 4 -0.16 -3.32 -6.72
N ASP A 5 -0.90 -2.50 -5.98
CA ASP A 5 -1.32 -1.18 -6.46
C ASP A 5 -1.43 -0.18 -5.31
N TYR A 6 -1.28 1.10 -5.62
CA TYR A 6 -1.43 2.19 -4.66
C TYR A 6 -2.75 2.92 -4.86
N SER A 7 -3.40 3.26 -3.75
CA SER A 7 -4.54 4.17 -3.75
C SER A 7 -4.22 5.45 -3.00
N GLY A 8 -4.69 6.59 -3.52
CA GLY A 8 -4.52 7.92 -2.93
C GLY A 8 -4.13 8.99 -3.95
N PRO A 9 -3.72 10.19 -3.50
CA PRO A 9 -3.56 10.59 -2.11
C PRO A 9 -4.89 10.81 -1.39
N PHE A 10 -4.98 10.35 -0.14
CA PHE A 10 -6.08 10.59 0.80
C PHE A 10 -5.75 11.75 1.75
N PRO A 11 -6.73 12.25 2.54
CA PRO A 11 -6.43 13.13 3.66
C PRO A 11 -5.36 12.51 4.58
N ILE A 12 -4.39 13.35 4.99
CA ILE A 12 -3.25 12.92 5.79
C ILE A 12 -3.75 12.49 7.17
N THR A 13 -3.35 11.30 7.59
CA THR A 13 -3.59 10.79 8.96
C THR A 13 -2.69 11.50 9.97
N SER A 14 -2.97 11.35 11.27
CA SER A 14 -2.10 11.85 12.34
C SER A 14 -0.66 11.30 12.28
N GLN A 15 -0.46 10.17 11.61
CA GLN A 15 0.83 9.52 11.42
C GLN A 15 1.49 9.86 10.08
N GLY A 16 0.98 10.85 9.33
CA GLY A 16 1.59 11.29 8.06
C GLY A 16 1.23 10.44 6.84
N ASN A 17 0.59 9.28 7.02
CA ASN A 17 0.18 8.41 5.91
C ASN A 17 -0.92 9.06 5.06
N LYS A 18 -0.79 8.94 3.74
CA LYS A 18 -1.74 9.47 2.75
C LYS A 18 -1.97 8.53 1.56
N TYR A 19 -1.32 7.38 1.53
CA TYR A 19 -1.54 6.33 0.53
C TYR A 19 -1.83 5.01 1.22
N VAL A 20 -2.40 4.07 0.45
CA VAL A 20 -2.54 2.67 0.85
C VAL A 20 -1.94 1.81 -0.25
N LEU A 21 -0.95 0.97 0.11
CA LEU A 21 -0.44 -0.10 -0.73
C LEU A 21 -1.34 -1.34 -0.54
N ALA A 22 -2.05 -1.72 -1.59
CA ALA A 22 -2.84 -2.94 -1.61
C ALA A 22 -2.05 -4.06 -2.29
N ILE A 23 -1.87 -5.19 -1.59
CA ILE A 23 -1.19 -6.39 -2.09
C ILE A 23 -2.22 -7.51 -2.11
N THR A 24 -2.46 -8.11 -3.28
CA THR A 24 -3.47 -9.15 -3.46
C THR A 24 -2.82 -10.44 -3.93
N ASP A 25 -3.02 -11.54 -3.20
CA ASP A 25 -2.83 -12.87 -3.77
C ASP A 25 -4.04 -13.24 -4.62
N TYR A 26 -3.84 -13.36 -5.93
CA TYR A 26 -4.95 -13.62 -6.86
C TYR A 26 -5.56 -15.02 -6.73
N PHE A 27 -4.86 -15.99 -6.13
CA PHE A 27 -5.41 -17.32 -5.93
C PHE A 27 -6.41 -17.34 -4.78
N THR A 28 -5.98 -16.93 -3.59
CA THR A 28 -6.84 -16.91 -2.39
C THR A 28 -7.76 -15.69 -2.32
N LYS A 29 -7.52 -14.67 -3.14
CA LYS A 29 -8.13 -13.32 -3.03
C LYS A 29 -7.82 -12.63 -1.70
N TRP A 30 -6.78 -13.08 -1.00
CA TRP A 30 -6.32 -12.44 0.22
C TRP A 30 -5.69 -11.07 -0.09
N VAL A 31 -6.14 -10.04 0.62
CA VAL A 31 -5.69 -8.65 0.44
C VAL A 31 -5.01 -8.17 1.72
N ILE A 32 -3.82 -7.61 1.58
CA ILE A 32 -3.11 -6.86 2.62
C ILE A 32 -3.14 -5.39 2.20
N ALA A 33 -3.52 -4.51 3.14
CA ALA A 33 -3.56 -3.07 2.92
C ALA A 33 -2.62 -2.39 3.92
N ILE A 34 -1.60 -1.69 3.42
CA ILE A 34 -0.56 -1.05 4.22
C ILE A 34 -0.63 0.47 4.03
N PRO A 35 -0.82 1.28 5.07
CA PRO A 35 -0.78 2.73 4.95
C PRO A 35 0.66 3.21 4.74
N THR A 36 0.88 4.14 3.81
CA THR A 36 2.20 4.72 3.56
C THR A 36 2.15 6.24 3.40
N GLU A 37 3.27 6.91 3.70
CA GLU A 37 3.44 8.34 3.49
C GLU A 37 3.72 8.70 2.02
N LYS A 38 4.35 7.78 1.27
CA LYS A 38 4.84 8.00 -0.10
C LYS A 38 4.55 6.80 -0.98
N GLN A 39 4.26 7.07 -2.26
CA GLN A 39 4.15 6.08 -3.33
C GLN A 39 5.47 6.06 -4.12
N ASN A 40 6.50 5.38 -3.60
CA ASN A 40 7.76 5.19 -4.31
C ASN A 40 8.37 3.81 -4.01
N ALA A 41 9.32 3.39 -4.84
CA ALA A 41 9.91 2.05 -4.75
C ALA A 41 10.60 1.79 -3.40
N GLN A 42 11.26 2.79 -2.82
CA GLN A 42 11.93 2.65 -1.53
C GLN A 42 10.92 2.37 -0.41
N THR A 43 9.85 3.17 -0.31
CA THR A 43 8.81 3.00 0.72
C THR A 43 8.12 1.65 0.55
N THR A 44 7.84 1.23 -0.69
CA THR A 44 7.30 -0.11 -0.99
C THR A 44 8.23 -1.21 -0.50
N ALA A 45 9.54 -1.08 -0.70
CA ALA A 45 10.51 -2.09 -0.25
C ALA A 45 10.66 -2.15 1.27
N GLU A 46 10.47 -1.03 1.97
CA GLU A 46 10.57 -0.94 3.44
C GLU A 46 9.35 -1.56 4.15
N VAL A 47 8.18 -1.59 3.50
CA VAL A 47 6.93 -2.08 4.09
C VAL A 47 6.55 -3.51 3.71
N LEU A 48 7.30 -4.11 2.78
CA LEU A 48 7.17 -5.52 2.38
C LEU A 48 7.91 -6.44 3.36
#